data_AF-D6ZEH1-F1
#
_entry.id   AF-D6ZEH1-F1
#
_cell.length_a   1.000
_cell.length_b   1.000
_cell.length_c   1.000
_cell.angle_alpha   90.00
_cell.angle_beta   90.00
_cell.angle_gamma   90.00
#
_symmetry.space_group_name_H-M   'P 1'
#
loop_
_entity.id
_entity.type
_entity.pdbx_description
1 polymer ?
#
loop_
_entity_poly.entity_id
_entity_poly.type
_entity_poly.pdbx_seq_one_letter_code
_entity_poly.pdbx_strand_id
1 'polypeptide(L)'
;MGKKQTFQGVRPAGRSSAVREAVLAATLRTLIADGYAALSVEAVASRAGVNKTTVYRRWATRDDLLADALATWSQEAIPIPDTGSVDTDMLALGGALAEQLNGGVGQQVAAAMLAASHRSQQLREATRNFFDQQRVRATPLVRRAVERGELPSDTDVDALLTTFRAPFFYRVVTTGDLIDEHLITQAAHVALTAARAGVLSAQN
;
A
#
# COMPACT_ATOMS: atom_id res chain seq x y z
N MET A 1 -48.01 1.66 37.20
CA MET A 1 -47.75 1.43 35.76
C MET A 1 -46.37 2.01 35.40
N GLY A 2 -45.28 1.29 35.70
CA GLY A 2 -43.91 1.78 35.50
C GLY A 2 -43.32 1.30 34.18
N LYS A 3 -43.02 2.23 33.26
CA LYS A 3 -42.37 1.93 31.98
C LYS A 3 -40.94 1.44 32.24
N LYS A 4 -40.65 0.18 31.89
CA LYS A 4 -39.28 -0.34 31.76
C LYS A 4 -38.64 0.31 30.54
N GLN A 5 -37.67 1.20 30.75
CA GLN A 5 -36.76 1.61 29.70
C GLN A 5 -35.73 0.50 29.49
N THR A 6 -35.77 -0.11 28.32
CA THR A 6 -34.73 -1.01 27.80
C THR A 6 -33.54 -0.17 27.36
N PHE A 7 -32.40 -0.29 28.06
CA PHE A 7 -31.12 0.21 27.57
C PHE A 7 -30.64 -0.68 26.40
N GLN A 8 -30.64 -0.13 25.19
CA GLN A 8 -29.91 -0.70 24.05
C GLN A 8 -28.41 -0.60 24.35
N GLY A 9 -27.77 -1.75 24.57
CA GLY A 9 -26.33 -1.82 24.78
C GLY A 9 -25.55 -1.39 23.54
N VAL A 10 -24.81 -0.29 23.67
CA VAL A 10 -23.72 0.07 22.76
C VAL A 10 -22.66 -1.03 22.86
N ARG A 11 -22.51 -1.86 21.81
CA ARG A 11 -21.40 -2.81 21.73
C ARG A 11 -20.09 -2.01 21.66
N PRO A 12 -19.06 -2.33 22.47
CA PRO A 12 -17.83 -1.56 22.48
C PRO A 12 -17.03 -1.82 21.21
N ALA A 13 -16.96 -0.83 20.32
CA ALA A 13 -16.16 -0.87 19.10
C ALA A 13 -14.67 -1.20 19.38
N GLY A 14 -14.17 -0.89 20.59
CA GLY A 14 -12.76 -1.09 20.97
C GLY A 14 -12.27 -2.54 20.95
N ARG A 15 -13.07 -3.51 21.42
CA ARG A 15 -12.62 -4.93 21.43
C ARG A 15 -12.59 -5.54 20.03
N SER A 16 -13.50 -5.11 19.16
CA SER A 16 -13.54 -5.56 17.76
C SER A 16 -12.38 -4.98 16.93
N SER A 17 -12.00 -3.71 17.19
CA SER A 17 -10.82 -3.09 16.56
C SER A 17 -9.53 -3.77 16.96
N ALA A 18 -9.30 -3.96 18.27
CA ALA A 18 -8.09 -4.59 18.79
C ALA A 18 -7.89 -6.02 18.26
N VAL A 19 -8.98 -6.81 18.15
CA VAL A 19 -8.94 -8.15 17.55
C VAL A 19 -8.57 -8.08 16.07
N ARG A 20 -9.12 -7.12 15.33
CA ARG A 20 -8.74 -6.92 13.92
C ARG A 20 -7.27 -6.56 13.78
N GLU A 21 -6.79 -5.59 14.53
CA GLU A 21 -5.39 -5.16 14.49
C GLU A 21 -4.44 -6.33 14.80
N ALA A 22 -4.77 -7.13 15.83
CA ALA A 22 -4.00 -8.32 16.17
C ALA A 22 -3.97 -9.36 15.03
N VAL A 23 -5.11 -9.59 14.37
CA VAL A 23 -5.21 -10.50 13.22
C VAL A 23 -4.40 -9.98 12.03
N LEU A 24 -4.54 -8.71 11.65
CA LEU A 24 -3.80 -8.14 10.52
C LEU A 24 -2.29 -8.10 10.78
N ALA A 25 -1.87 -7.78 12.01
CA ALA A 25 -0.46 -7.84 12.38
C ALA A 25 0.08 -9.29 12.34
N ALA A 26 -0.73 -10.29 12.73
CA ALA A 26 -0.35 -11.69 12.59
C ALA A 26 -0.30 -12.16 11.13
N THR A 27 -1.17 -11.65 10.26
CA THR A 27 -1.11 -11.86 8.81
C THR A 27 0.24 -11.37 8.25
N LEU A 28 0.63 -10.13 8.55
CA LEU A 28 1.90 -9.57 8.10
C LEU A 28 3.11 -10.35 8.65
N ARG A 29 3.10 -10.71 9.95
CA ARG A 29 4.16 -11.54 10.53
C ARG A 29 4.26 -12.92 9.89
N THR A 30 3.13 -13.52 9.51
CA THR A 30 3.10 -14.81 8.81
C THR A 30 3.71 -14.69 7.42
N LEU A 31 3.39 -13.62 6.70
CA LEU A 31 3.99 -13.35 5.39
C LEU A 31 5.51 -13.19 5.49
N ILE A 32 6.02 -12.51 6.53
CA ILE A 32 7.47 -12.33 6.77
C ILE A 32 8.18 -13.63 7.10
N ALA A 33 7.62 -14.42 8.02
CA ALA A 33 8.29 -15.63 8.50
C ALA A 33 8.20 -16.78 7.50
N ASP A 34 7.01 -16.96 6.91
CA ASP A 34 6.62 -18.22 6.27
C ASP A 34 6.20 -18.02 4.79
N GLY A 35 6.13 -16.76 4.32
CA GLY A 35 5.69 -16.42 2.98
C GLY A 35 4.19 -16.62 2.74
N TYR A 36 3.72 -16.23 1.55
CA TYR A 36 2.30 -16.34 1.18
C TYR A 36 1.79 -17.79 1.15
N ALA A 37 2.63 -18.76 0.76
CA ALA A 37 2.21 -20.16 0.65
C ALA A 37 1.75 -20.76 1.98
N ALA A 38 2.35 -20.32 3.09
CA ALA A 38 2.00 -20.73 4.44
C ALA A 38 0.83 -19.93 5.04
N LEU A 39 0.33 -18.90 4.35
CA LEU A 39 -0.76 -18.07 4.85
C LEU A 39 -2.09 -18.86 4.84
N SER A 40 -2.64 -19.06 6.03
CA SER A 40 -3.96 -19.66 6.26
C SER A 40 -4.68 -18.96 7.42
N VAL A 41 -6.01 -19.06 7.45
CA VAL A 41 -6.82 -18.50 8.55
C VAL A 41 -6.42 -19.15 9.88
N GLU A 42 -6.09 -20.43 9.86
CA GLU A 42 -5.59 -21.23 10.98
C GLU A 42 -4.28 -20.67 11.54
N ALA A 43 -3.27 -20.50 10.66
CA ALA A 43 -1.96 -20.01 11.04
C ALA A 43 -2.06 -18.59 11.63
N VAL A 44 -2.88 -17.73 11.01
CA VAL A 44 -3.10 -16.36 11.49
C VAL A 44 -3.86 -16.35 12.82
N ALA A 45 -4.91 -17.16 12.98
CA ALA A 45 -5.65 -17.24 14.25
C ALA A 45 -4.74 -17.69 15.40
N SER A 46 -3.92 -18.73 15.16
CA SER A 46 -2.93 -19.22 16.12
C SER A 46 -1.93 -18.14 16.49
N ARG A 47 -1.34 -17.46 15.50
CA ARG A 47 -0.32 -16.40 15.71
C ARG A 47 -0.89 -15.12 16.32
N ALA A 48 -2.16 -14.81 16.09
CA ALA A 48 -2.86 -13.68 16.71
C ALA A 48 -3.36 -14.00 18.13
N GLY A 49 -3.34 -15.27 18.56
CA GLY A 49 -3.89 -15.68 19.86
C GLY A 49 -5.41 -15.54 19.94
N VAL A 50 -6.12 -15.65 18.80
CA VAL A 50 -7.58 -15.48 18.72
C VAL A 50 -8.26 -16.77 18.27
N ASN A 51 -9.52 -16.95 18.65
CA ASN A 51 -10.28 -18.12 18.23
C ASN A 51 -10.53 -18.10 16.71
N LYS A 52 -10.34 -19.24 16.04
CA LYS A 52 -10.56 -19.42 14.61
C LYS A 52 -11.94 -18.93 14.12
N THR A 53 -13.00 -19.18 14.89
CA THR A 53 -14.36 -18.71 14.57
C THR A 53 -14.47 -17.18 14.56
N THR A 54 -13.66 -16.50 15.36
CA THR A 54 -13.60 -15.03 15.40
C THR A 54 -12.98 -14.47 14.12
N VAL A 55 -11.98 -15.17 13.57
CA VAL A 55 -11.35 -14.79 12.30
C VAL A 55 -12.30 -15.09 11.13
N TYR A 56 -12.85 -16.31 11.04
CA TYR A 56 -13.75 -16.68 9.93
C TYR A 56 -14.99 -15.81 9.77
N ARG A 57 -15.52 -15.26 10.87
CA ARG A 57 -16.67 -14.36 10.81
C ARG A 57 -16.39 -13.11 9.96
N ARG A 58 -15.12 -12.70 9.83
CA ARG A 58 -14.73 -11.49 9.11
C ARG A 58 -13.85 -11.76 7.89
N TRP A 59 -13.04 -12.82 7.93
CA TRP A 59 -12.18 -13.23 6.83
C TRP A 59 -12.41 -14.72 6.56
N ALA A 60 -13.20 -15.03 5.53
CA ALA A 60 -13.54 -16.40 5.18
C ALA A 60 -12.36 -17.13 4.54
N THR A 61 -11.47 -16.38 3.89
CA THR A 61 -10.35 -16.87 3.10
C THR A 61 -9.04 -16.17 3.48
N ARG A 62 -7.91 -16.75 3.09
CA ARG A 62 -6.59 -16.08 3.19
C ARG A 62 -6.51 -14.82 2.31
N ASP A 63 -7.29 -14.78 1.24
CA ASP A 63 -7.34 -13.64 0.32
C ASP A 63 -8.08 -12.47 0.97
N ASP A 64 -9.13 -12.74 1.76
CA ASP A 64 -9.78 -11.72 2.60
C ASP A 64 -8.77 -11.11 3.60
N LEU A 65 -7.98 -11.97 4.26
CA LEU A 65 -6.96 -11.52 5.22
C LEU A 65 -5.92 -10.63 4.56
N LEU A 66 -5.42 -11.04 3.39
CA LEU A 66 -4.42 -10.27 2.66
C LEU A 66 -5.01 -8.97 2.11
N ALA A 67 -6.19 -8.99 1.49
CA ALA A 67 -6.86 -7.78 0.99
C ALA A 67 -7.04 -6.73 2.10
N ASP A 68 -7.44 -7.18 3.29
CA ASP A 68 -7.66 -6.29 4.43
C ASP A 68 -6.35 -5.80 5.06
N ALA A 69 -5.32 -6.65 5.08
CA ALA A 69 -3.97 -6.23 5.48
C ALA A 69 -3.40 -5.18 4.53
N LEU A 70 -3.57 -5.36 3.20
CA LEU A 70 -3.17 -4.38 2.18
C LEU A 70 -3.91 -3.05 2.36
N ALA A 71 -5.22 -3.10 2.63
CA ALA A 71 -6.03 -1.89 2.85
C ALA A 71 -5.69 -1.16 4.16
N THR A 72 -5.21 -1.87 5.19
CA THR A 72 -4.66 -1.23 6.40
C THR A 72 -3.27 -0.68 6.15
N TRP A 73 -2.43 -1.40 5.41
CA TRP A 73 -1.10 -0.94 5.05
C TRP A 73 -1.12 0.29 4.14
N SER A 74 -2.10 0.44 3.23
CA SER A 74 -2.29 1.67 2.44
C SER A 74 -2.59 2.90 3.30
N GLN A 75 -3.13 2.71 4.50
CA GLN A 75 -3.44 3.79 5.42
C GLN A 75 -2.20 4.33 6.09
N GLU A 76 -1.14 3.51 6.26
CA GLU A 76 0.17 3.97 6.71
C GLU A 76 0.64 5.09 5.77
N ALA A 77 0.80 6.28 6.33
CA ALA A 77 1.03 7.47 5.54
C ALA A 77 2.51 7.58 5.17
N ILE A 78 2.81 7.45 3.89
CA ILE A 78 4.02 8.04 3.31
C ILE A 78 3.80 9.55 3.28
N PRO A 79 4.63 10.36 3.96
CA PRO A 79 4.52 11.81 3.88
C PRO A 79 4.66 12.25 2.42
N ILE A 80 3.78 13.14 1.98
CA ILE A 80 3.88 13.77 0.65
C ILE A 80 4.84 14.95 0.78
N PRO A 81 6.04 14.90 0.19
CA PRO A 81 7.02 15.97 0.33
C PRO A 81 6.52 17.27 -0.29
N ASP A 82 7.00 18.40 0.22
CA ASP A 82 6.81 19.75 -0.35
C ASP A 82 8.05 20.61 -0.08
N THR A 83 9.11 20.29 -0.81
CA THR A 83 10.44 20.88 -0.71
C THR A 83 10.60 22.12 -1.60
N GLY A 84 9.61 22.42 -2.44
CA GLY A 84 9.61 23.56 -3.37
C GLY A 84 10.05 23.23 -4.80
N SER A 85 10.46 21.99 -5.09
CA SER A 85 10.80 21.52 -6.43
C SER A 85 10.39 20.06 -6.61
N VAL A 86 9.89 19.70 -7.81
CA VAL A 86 9.46 18.33 -8.12
C VAL A 86 10.64 17.35 -8.11
N ASP A 87 11.85 17.79 -8.45
CA ASP A 87 13.04 16.93 -8.42
C ASP A 87 13.33 16.48 -6.98
N THR A 88 13.39 17.43 -6.04
CA THR A 88 13.64 17.14 -4.62
C THR A 88 12.44 16.45 -3.94
N ASP A 89 11.21 16.75 -4.37
CA ASP A 89 10.00 16.06 -3.90
C ASP A 89 10.02 14.58 -4.30
N MET A 90 10.38 14.26 -5.55
CA MET A 90 10.45 12.87 -6.03
C MET A 90 11.58 12.08 -5.36
N LEU A 91 12.73 12.72 -5.08
CA LEU A 91 13.81 12.08 -4.31
C LEU A 91 13.37 11.77 -2.87
N ALA A 92 12.73 12.72 -2.19
CA ALA A 92 12.22 12.53 -0.84
C ALA A 92 11.13 11.44 -0.78
N LEU A 93 10.23 11.42 -1.77
CA LEU A 93 9.21 10.38 -1.91
C LEU A 93 9.85 9.01 -2.14
N GLY A 94 10.89 8.94 -2.98
CA GLY A 94 11.65 7.73 -3.23
C GLY A 94 12.35 7.20 -1.98
N GLY A 95 12.94 8.07 -1.16
CA GLY A 95 13.53 7.69 0.13
C GLY A 95 12.51 7.07 1.08
N ALA A 96 11.34 7.69 1.22
CA ALA A 96 10.26 7.17 2.08
C ALA A 96 9.70 5.83 1.55
N LEU A 97 9.56 5.69 0.23
CA LEU A 97 9.17 4.42 -0.40
C LEU A 97 10.22 3.33 -0.19
N ALA A 98 11.51 3.67 -0.30
CA ALA A 98 12.61 2.74 -0.09
C ALA A 98 12.66 2.25 1.36
N GLU A 99 12.50 3.15 2.35
CA GLU A 99 12.42 2.77 3.76
C GLU A 99 11.29 1.77 4.01
N GLN A 100 10.10 2.05 3.46
CA GLN A 100 8.95 1.16 3.59
C GLN A 100 9.16 -0.19 2.88
N LEU A 101 9.65 -0.18 1.64
CA LEU A 101 9.76 -1.36 0.78
C LEU A 101 10.99 -2.24 1.08
N ASN A 102 12.09 -1.66 1.56
CA ASN A 102 13.25 -2.42 2.02
C ASN A 102 13.00 -3.11 3.37
N GLY A 103 12.01 -2.64 4.14
CA GLY A 103 11.59 -3.31 5.37
C GLY A 103 10.97 -4.68 5.09
N GLY A 104 11.17 -5.65 6.01
CA GLY A 104 10.69 -7.02 5.81
C GLY A 104 9.18 -7.14 5.55
N VAL A 105 8.37 -6.29 6.19
CA VAL A 105 6.92 -6.20 5.90
C VAL A 105 6.68 -5.74 4.45
N GLY A 106 7.34 -4.67 4.01
CA GLY A 106 7.16 -4.08 2.69
C GLY A 106 7.55 -5.01 1.56
N GLN A 107 8.66 -5.75 1.70
CA GLN A 107 9.09 -6.75 0.70
C GLN A 107 8.04 -7.84 0.49
N GLN A 108 7.48 -8.37 1.58
CA GLN A 108 6.46 -9.42 1.50
C GLN A 108 5.14 -8.90 0.98
N VAL A 109 4.76 -7.69 1.34
CA VAL A 109 3.56 -7.04 0.81
C VAL A 109 3.71 -6.81 -0.69
N ALA A 110 4.85 -6.30 -1.15
CA ALA A 110 5.14 -6.13 -2.58
C ALA A 110 5.09 -7.47 -3.34
N ALA A 111 5.68 -8.53 -2.79
CA ALA A 111 5.60 -9.87 -3.35
C ALA A 111 4.15 -10.40 -3.41
N ALA A 112 3.37 -10.16 -2.36
CA ALA A 112 1.96 -10.56 -2.29
C ALA A 112 1.09 -9.80 -3.32
N MET A 113 1.34 -8.51 -3.51
CA MET A 113 0.68 -7.69 -4.54
C MET A 113 1.00 -8.19 -5.96
N LEU A 114 2.26 -8.55 -6.25
CA LEU A 114 2.59 -9.12 -7.56
C LEU A 114 1.85 -10.44 -7.79
N ALA A 115 1.86 -11.31 -6.78
CA ALA A 115 1.24 -12.62 -6.86
C ALA A 115 -0.31 -12.57 -6.92
N ALA A 116 -0.93 -11.48 -6.45
CA ALA A 116 -2.37 -11.25 -6.51
C ALA A 116 -2.93 -11.24 -7.94
N SER A 117 -2.16 -10.70 -8.90
CA SER A 117 -2.55 -10.54 -10.30
C SER A 117 -3.07 -11.84 -10.93
N HIS A 118 -2.43 -12.97 -10.61
CA HIS A 118 -2.72 -14.27 -11.20
C HIS A 118 -3.71 -15.14 -10.40
N ARG A 119 -4.12 -14.73 -9.19
CA ARG A 119 -4.75 -15.65 -8.22
C ARG A 119 -6.21 -15.39 -7.94
N SER A 120 -6.61 -14.13 -7.77
CA SER A 120 -7.97 -13.80 -7.30
C SER A 120 -8.41 -12.43 -7.81
N GLN A 121 -9.67 -12.34 -8.23
CA GLN A 121 -10.27 -11.05 -8.59
C GLN A 121 -10.28 -10.08 -7.41
N GLN A 122 -10.58 -10.57 -6.21
CA GLN A 122 -10.63 -9.77 -4.99
C GLN A 122 -9.26 -9.17 -4.65
N LEU A 123 -8.19 -9.95 -4.75
CA LEU A 123 -6.84 -9.45 -4.49
C LEU A 123 -6.37 -8.45 -5.56
N ARG A 124 -6.76 -8.65 -6.83
CA ARG A 124 -6.54 -7.66 -7.88
C ARG A 124 -7.23 -6.34 -7.57
N GLU A 125 -8.48 -6.38 -7.14
CA GLU A 125 -9.25 -5.20 -6.75
C GLU A 125 -8.63 -4.50 -5.53
N ALA A 126 -8.23 -5.27 -4.51
CA ALA A 126 -7.53 -4.71 -3.34
C ALA A 126 -6.21 -4.03 -3.72
N THR A 127 -5.44 -4.63 -4.63
CA THR A 127 -4.17 -4.07 -5.12
C THR A 127 -4.40 -2.80 -5.96
N ARG A 128 -5.42 -2.79 -6.83
CA ARG A 128 -5.80 -1.56 -7.57
C ARG A 128 -6.21 -0.45 -6.61
N ASN A 129 -7.10 -0.75 -5.67
CA ASN A 129 -7.56 0.22 -4.67
C ASN A 129 -6.41 0.77 -3.82
N PHE A 130 -5.42 -0.07 -3.49
CA PHE A 130 -4.19 0.37 -2.81
C PHE A 130 -3.50 1.46 -3.63
N PHE A 131 -3.21 1.20 -4.90
CA PHE A 131 -2.48 2.15 -5.73
C PHE A 131 -3.31 3.39 -6.11
N ASP A 132 -4.63 3.26 -6.25
CA ASP A 132 -5.54 4.39 -6.44
C ASP A 132 -5.50 5.35 -5.24
N GLN A 133 -5.47 4.83 -4.01
CA GLN A 133 -5.35 5.66 -2.82
C GLN A 133 -3.99 6.37 -2.77
N GLN A 134 -2.90 5.68 -3.13
CA GLN A 134 -1.58 6.30 -3.19
C GLN A 134 -1.51 7.39 -4.26
N ARG A 135 -2.12 7.17 -5.42
CA ARG A 135 -2.25 8.18 -6.48
C ARG A 135 -2.98 9.42 -5.97
N VAL A 136 -4.16 9.25 -5.35
CA VAL A 136 -4.94 10.37 -4.79
C VAL A 136 -4.13 11.14 -3.75
N ARG A 137 -3.37 10.45 -2.89
CA ARG A 137 -2.50 11.08 -1.90
C ARG A 137 -1.36 11.87 -2.52
N ALA A 138 -0.77 11.38 -3.61
CA ALA A 138 0.35 12.02 -4.30
C ALA A 138 -0.08 13.11 -5.31
N THR A 139 -1.35 13.20 -5.69
CA THR A 139 -1.88 14.26 -6.58
C THR A 139 -1.43 15.68 -6.21
N PRO A 140 -1.42 16.10 -4.93
CA PRO A 140 -0.95 17.44 -4.56
C PRO A 140 0.50 17.73 -4.97
N LEU A 141 1.39 16.73 -4.96
CA LEU A 141 2.79 16.88 -5.39
C LEU A 141 2.85 17.30 -6.86
N VAL A 142 2.16 16.57 -7.73
CA VAL A 142 2.15 16.86 -9.17
C VAL A 142 1.46 18.19 -9.45
N ARG A 143 0.34 18.47 -8.77
CA ARG A 143 -0.37 19.74 -8.92
C ARG A 143 0.52 20.94 -8.61
N ARG A 144 1.28 20.91 -7.51
CA ARG A 144 2.20 22.01 -7.16
C ARG A 144 3.32 22.17 -8.18
N ALA A 145 3.84 21.06 -8.73
CA ALA A 145 4.84 21.11 -9.80
C ALA A 145 4.29 21.78 -11.08
N VAL A 146 3.03 21.48 -11.44
CA VAL A 146 2.33 22.16 -12.55
C VAL A 146 2.14 23.65 -12.27
N GLU A 147 1.69 24.01 -11.05
CA GLU A 147 1.52 25.41 -10.63
C GLU A 147 2.83 26.21 -10.70
N ARG A 148 3.98 25.56 -10.46
CA ARG A 148 5.32 26.15 -10.60
C ARG A 148 5.86 26.15 -12.05
N GLY A 149 5.15 25.53 -12.99
CA GLY A 149 5.61 25.39 -14.38
C GLY A 149 6.73 24.37 -14.58
N GLU A 150 6.95 23.47 -13.61
CA GLU A 150 7.98 22.42 -13.68
C GLU A 150 7.53 21.18 -14.48
N LEU A 151 6.21 21.00 -14.63
CA LEU A 151 5.57 19.92 -15.37
C LEU A 151 4.44 20.46 -16.27
N PRO A 152 4.14 19.83 -17.42
CA PRO A 152 2.99 20.15 -18.25
C PRO A 152 1.65 19.98 -17.52
N SER A 153 0.66 20.82 -17.86
CA SER A 153 -0.66 20.84 -17.19
C SER A 153 -1.49 19.56 -17.35
N ASP A 154 -1.20 18.76 -18.36
CA ASP A 154 -1.86 17.51 -18.70
C ASP A 154 -1.10 16.27 -18.19
N THR A 155 -0.08 16.45 -17.34
CA THR A 155 0.68 15.33 -16.75
C THR A 155 -0.24 14.36 -16.01
N ASP A 156 -0.20 13.09 -16.40
CA ASP A 156 -0.89 11.99 -15.73
C ASP A 156 -0.12 11.56 -14.48
N VAL A 157 -0.77 11.76 -13.32
CA VAL A 157 -0.23 11.39 -12.00
C VAL A 157 0.03 9.88 -11.89
N ASP A 158 -0.86 9.03 -12.42
CA ASP A 158 -0.68 7.58 -12.34
C ASP A 158 0.48 7.11 -13.23
N ALA A 159 0.57 7.66 -14.44
CA ALA A 159 1.66 7.31 -15.37
C ALA A 159 3.03 7.75 -14.81
N LEU A 160 3.12 8.95 -14.22
CA LEU A 160 4.32 9.45 -13.56
C LEU A 160 4.73 8.55 -12.39
N LEU A 161 3.81 8.26 -11.46
CA LEU A 161 4.11 7.45 -10.29
C LEU A 161 4.40 6.00 -10.65
N THR A 162 3.73 5.44 -11.66
CA THR A 162 3.98 4.09 -12.18
C THR A 162 5.38 4.00 -12.78
N THR A 163 5.76 4.95 -13.63
CA THR A 163 7.11 5.02 -14.22
C THR A 163 8.18 5.14 -13.14
N PHE A 164 7.93 5.96 -12.13
CA PHE A 164 8.85 6.17 -11.01
C PHE A 164 9.01 4.92 -10.12
N ARG A 165 7.91 4.25 -9.74
CA ARG A 165 7.95 3.14 -8.77
C ARG A 165 8.28 1.78 -9.37
N ALA A 166 8.04 1.57 -10.66
CA ALA A 166 8.22 0.25 -11.29
C ALA A 166 9.64 -0.35 -11.08
N PRO A 167 10.74 0.42 -11.19
CA PRO A 167 12.08 -0.10 -10.90
C PRO A 167 12.25 -0.59 -9.45
N PHE A 168 11.57 0.03 -8.48
CA PHE A 168 11.62 -0.37 -7.08
C PHE A 168 10.98 -1.74 -6.86
N PHE A 169 9.81 -1.96 -7.46
CA PHE A 169 9.13 -3.25 -7.42
C PHE A 169 9.90 -4.34 -8.16
N TYR A 170 10.57 -4.01 -9.28
CA TYR A 170 11.47 -4.94 -9.96
C TYR A 170 12.59 -5.41 -9.01
N ARG A 171 13.27 -4.47 -8.33
CA ARG A 171 14.37 -4.81 -7.41
C ARG A 171 13.89 -5.65 -6.23
N VAL A 172 12.83 -5.22 -5.57
CA VAL A 172 12.34 -5.91 -4.37
C VAL A 172 11.75 -7.29 -4.69
N VAL A 173 11.00 -7.41 -5.78
CA VAL A 173 10.22 -8.63 -6.05
C VAL A 173 10.88 -9.58 -7.04
N THR A 174 11.65 -9.06 -8.00
CA THR A 174 12.26 -9.88 -9.06
C THR A 174 13.69 -10.26 -8.71
N THR A 175 14.53 -9.29 -8.32
CA THR A 175 15.95 -9.57 -8.03
C THR A 175 16.22 -9.81 -6.54
N GLY A 176 15.33 -9.35 -5.66
CA GLY A 176 15.47 -9.45 -4.21
C GLY A 176 16.45 -8.43 -3.62
N ASP A 177 16.90 -7.46 -4.42
CA ASP A 177 17.85 -6.45 -3.99
C ASP A 177 17.15 -5.28 -3.27
N LEU A 178 17.93 -4.53 -2.49
CA LEU A 178 17.47 -3.30 -1.87
C LEU A 178 17.32 -2.17 -2.89
N ILE A 179 16.37 -1.27 -2.60
CA ILE A 179 16.25 0.04 -3.24
C ILE A 179 17.31 0.95 -2.62
N ASP A 180 18.32 1.32 -3.41
CA ASP A 180 19.38 2.24 -3.00
C ASP A 180 19.14 3.66 -3.53
N GLU A 181 19.95 4.61 -3.05
CA GLU A 181 19.88 6.01 -3.46
C GLU A 181 20.09 6.19 -4.96
N HIS A 182 20.98 5.40 -5.56
CA HIS A 182 21.25 5.47 -6.99
C HIS A 182 20.01 5.14 -7.82
N LEU A 183 19.30 4.06 -7.46
CA LEU A 183 18.05 3.68 -8.10
C LEU A 183 16.97 4.75 -7.93
N ILE A 184 16.84 5.33 -6.74
CA ILE A 184 15.89 6.42 -6.46
C ILE A 184 16.15 7.60 -7.39
N THR A 185 17.40 8.07 -7.47
CA THR A 185 17.79 9.17 -8.34
C THR A 185 17.53 8.86 -9.81
N GLN A 186 17.92 7.67 -10.27
CA GLN A 186 17.70 7.27 -11.66
C GLN A 186 16.21 7.20 -12.00
N ALA A 187 15.40 6.58 -11.15
CA ALA A 187 13.96 6.46 -11.37
C ALA A 187 13.26 7.83 -11.39
N ALA A 188 13.63 8.73 -10.46
CA ALA A 188 13.12 10.10 -10.44
C ALA A 188 13.47 10.85 -11.73
N HIS A 189 14.72 10.78 -12.17
CA HIS A 189 15.19 11.43 -13.37
C HIS A 189 14.45 10.90 -14.62
N VAL A 190 14.34 9.58 -14.78
CA VAL A 190 13.61 8.98 -15.92
C VAL A 190 12.16 9.43 -15.96
N ALA A 191 11.46 9.35 -14.82
CA ALA A 191 10.04 9.70 -14.74
C ALA A 191 9.80 11.20 -15.01
N LEU A 192 10.63 12.08 -14.43
CA LEU A 192 10.51 13.53 -14.62
C LEU A 192 10.90 13.97 -16.03
N THR A 193 11.92 13.38 -16.64
CA THR A 193 12.28 13.66 -18.03
C THR A 193 11.14 13.28 -18.97
N ALA A 194 10.53 12.10 -18.79
CA ALA A 194 9.38 11.67 -19.59
C ALA A 194 8.16 12.60 -19.39
N ALA A 195 7.85 12.98 -18.14
CA ALA A 195 6.75 13.89 -17.85
C ALA A 195 6.96 15.29 -18.44
N ARG A 196 8.16 15.87 -18.28
CA ARG A 196 8.54 17.17 -18.86
C ARG A 196 8.46 17.18 -20.38
N ALA A 197 8.75 16.05 -21.02
CA ALA A 197 8.62 15.87 -22.45
C ALA A 197 7.17 15.62 -22.93
N GLY A 198 6.19 15.58 -22.02
CA GLY A 198 4.79 15.34 -22.35
C GLY A 198 4.45 13.88 -22.70
N VAL A 199 5.37 12.94 -22.45
CA VAL A 199 5.16 11.50 -22.74
C VAL A 199 4.14 10.88 -21.79
N LEU A 200 4.07 11.38 -20.56
CA LEU A 200 3.19 10.90 -19.49
C LEU A 200 1.96 11.80 -19.37
N SER A 201 1.24 12.03 -20.45
CA SER A 201 0.03 12.85 -20.49
C SER A 201 -1.25 12.01 -20.36
N ALA A 202 -2.30 12.59 -19.79
CA ALA A 202 -3.58 11.91 -19.57
C ALA A 202 -4.42 11.73 -20.87
N GLN A 203 -3.90 12.14 -22.02
CA GLN A 203 -4.59 12.13 -23.32
C GLN A 203 -4.07 11.06 -24.30
N ASN A 204 -3.17 10.19 -23.85
CA ASN A 204 -2.55 9.15 -24.66
C ASN A 204 -3.26 7.78 -24.54
#